data_AF-A0AA87YRH4-F1
#
_entry.id   AF-A0AA87YRH4-F1
#
_cell.length_a   1.000
_cell.length_b   1.000
_cell.length_c   1.000
_cell.angle_alpha   90.00
_cell.angle_beta   90.00
_cell.angle_gamma   90.00
#
_symmetry.space_group_name_H-M   'P 1'
#
loop_
_entity.id
_entity.type
_entity.pdbx_description
1 polymer ?
#
loop_
_entity_poly.entity_id
_entity_poly.type
_entity_poly.pdbx_seq_one_letter_code
_entity_poly.pdbx_strand_id
1 'polypeptide(L)'
;MANEQEEGISLNVLMDKEKNRVIFAECDNDFVDILLSFMTNPMGTIVTLARKHSLSMGISCMNNLYTSVENIQNRHFRNKASRAMLLSPRNGAESHCGNLRLEINDEPRRFFLCSDECIASKFRHWSYYRD
;
A
#
# COMPACT_ATOMS: atom_id res chain seq x y z
N MET A 1 6.41 37.49 3.73
CA MET A 1 6.16 36.26 4.51
C MET A 1 5.01 35.58 3.83
N ALA A 2 5.30 34.54 3.04
CA ALA A 2 4.27 33.81 2.32
C ALA A 2 3.40 33.08 3.35
N ASN A 3 2.08 33.22 3.20
CA ASN A 3 1.10 32.54 4.00
C ASN A 3 1.23 31.05 3.70
N GLU A 4 1.77 30.26 4.62
CA GLU A 4 1.65 28.80 4.58
C GLU A 4 0.17 28.49 4.80
N GLN A 5 -0.59 28.49 3.71
CA GLN A 5 -1.90 27.87 3.70
C GLN A 5 -1.65 26.38 3.87
N GLU A 6 -2.03 25.82 5.02
CA GLU A 6 -2.27 24.38 5.10
C GLU A 6 -3.26 24.03 3.98
N GLU A 7 -2.75 23.40 2.91
CA GLU A 7 -3.55 22.87 1.82
C GLU A 7 -4.30 21.63 2.33
N GLY A 8 -5.35 21.87 3.11
CA GLY A 8 -6.27 20.84 3.56
C GLY A 8 -7.15 20.32 2.43
N ILE A 9 -7.67 19.12 2.63
CA ILE A 9 -8.65 18.51 1.72
C ILE A 9 -10.05 18.94 2.19
N SER A 10 -10.84 19.50 1.27
CA SER A 10 -12.23 19.91 1.53
C SER A 10 -13.24 18.80 1.27
N LEU A 11 -14.24 18.71 2.15
CA LEU A 11 -15.40 17.84 2.02
C LEU A 11 -16.65 18.63 2.39
N ASN A 12 -17.55 18.83 1.43
CA ASN A 12 -18.84 19.47 1.65
C ASN A 12 -19.87 18.41 2.03
N VAL A 13 -20.55 18.59 3.16
CA VAL A 13 -21.48 17.60 3.70
C VAL A 13 -22.85 18.23 3.89
N LEU A 14 -23.88 17.60 3.33
CA LEU A 14 -25.26 17.95 3.59
C LEU A 14 -25.80 17.05 4.71
N MET A 15 -26.35 17.67 5.75
CA MET A 15 -26.81 16.98 6.96
C MET A 15 -28.29 17.22 7.21
N ASP A 16 -29.01 16.14 7.50
CA ASP A 16 -30.34 16.15 8.09
C ASP A 16 -30.18 16.33 9.61
N LYS A 17 -30.37 17.55 10.08
CA LYS A 17 -30.13 17.94 11.48
C LYS A 17 -31.14 17.31 12.45
N GLU A 18 -32.37 17.06 12.01
CA GLU A 18 -33.40 16.46 12.86
C GLU A 18 -33.07 15.01 13.18
N LYS A 19 -32.59 14.26 12.17
CA LYS A 19 -32.19 12.86 12.32
C LYS A 19 -30.69 12.68 12.64
N ASN A 20 -29.96 13.79 12.78
CA ASN A 20 -28.52 13.84 13.00
C ASN A 20 -27.72 12.90 12.08
N ARG A 21 -27.96 13.00 10.76
CA ARG A 21 -27.34 12.11 9.77
C ARG A 21 -26.87 12.86 8.53
N VAL A 22 -25.77 12.39 7.94
CA VAL A 22 -25.29 12.84 6.64
C VAL A 22 -26.19 12.26 5.55
N ILE A 23 -26.69 13.12 4.67
CA ILE A 23 -27.54 12.71 3.53
C ILE A 23 -26.80 12.78 2.19
N PHE A 24 -25.78 13.62 2.08
CA PHE A 24 -24.97 13.75 0.87
C PHE A 24 -23.59 14.31 1.22
N ALA A 25 -22.58 13.95 0.44
CA ALA A 25 -21.25 14.50 0.54
C ALA A 25 -20.68 14.75 -0.87
N GLU A 26 -20.11 15.93 -1.07
CA GLU A 26 -19.43 16.37 -2.28
C GLU A 26 -17.95 16.61 -1.96
N CYS A 27 -17.07 16.13 -2.83
CA CYS A 27 -15.63 16.19 -2.63
C CYS A 27 -14.90 16.42 -3.94
N ASP A 28 -13.70 16.99 -3.83
CA ASP A 28 -12.82 17.21 -4.97
C ASP A 28 -12.02 15.94 -5.31
N ASN A 29 -11.38 15.94 -6.48
CA ASN A 29 -10.62 14.79 -6.99
C ASN A 29 -9.54 14.32 -6.01
N ASP A 30 -8.89 15.24 -5.28
CA ASP A 30 -7.84 14.88 -4.32
C ASP A 30 -8.36 13.95 -3.22
N PHE A 31 -9.57 14.20 -2.73
CA PHE A 31 -10.19 13.35 -1.72
C PHE A 31 -10.47 11.95 -2.28
N VAL A 32 -10.96 11.89 -3.52
CA VAL A 32 -11.24 10.63 -4.20
C VAL A 32 -9.96 9.84 -4.43
N ASP A 33 -8.89 10.46 -4.91
CA ASP A 33 -7.59 9.82 -5.14
C ASP A 33 -7.03 9.24 -3.83
N ILE A 34 -7.15 9.98 -2.72
CA ILE A 34 -6.75 9.50 -1.39
C ILE A 34 -7.62 8.31 -0.96
N LEU A 35 -8.95 8.40 -1.08
CA LEU A 35 -9.85 7.31 -0.71
C LEU A 35 -9.56 6.04 -1.52
N LEU A 36 -9.39 6.19 -2.84
CA LEU A 36 -9.06 5.08 -3.74
C LEU A 36 -7.67 4.51 -3.42
N SER A 37 -6.70 5.33 -3.06
CA SER A 37 -5.34 4.86 -2.73
C SER A 37 -5.33 3.85 -1.59
N PHE A 38 -6.16 4.02 -0.56
CA PHE A 38 -6.28 3.05 0.53
C PHE A 38 -6.76 1.68 0.02
N MET A 39 -7.64 1.67 -0.98
CA MET A 39 -8.15 0.43 -1.58
C MET A 39 -7.16 -0.24 -2.53
N THR A 40 -6.19 0.51 -3.06
CA THR A 40 -5.14 -0.07 -3.93
C THR A 40 -4.08 -0.84 -3.14
N ASN A 41 -4.02 -0.68 -1.82
CA ASN A 41 -3.04 -1.38 -1.00
C ASN A 41 -3.35 -2.88 -0.93
N PRO A 42 -2.37 -3.75 -1.23
CA PRO A 42 -2.57 -5.19 -1.16
C PRO A 42 -2.91 -5.64 0.26
N MET A 43 -3.76 -6.65 0.38
CA MET A 43 -4.16 -7.20 1.68
C MET A 43 -2.97 -7.63 2.55
N GLY A 44 -1.90 -8.16 1.95
CA GLY A 44 -0.70 -8.53 2.70
C GLY A 44 -0.08 -7.33 3.43
N THR A 45 -0.02 -6.16 2.78
CA THR A 45 0.45 -4.90 3.38
C THR A 45 -0.41 -4.48 4.56
N ILE A 46 -1.73 -4.59 4.43
CA ILE A 46 -2.68 -4.25 5.50
C ILE A 46 -2.47 -5.18 6.70
N VAL A 47 -2.29 -6.49 6.47
CA VAL A 47 -2.00 -7.46 7.55
C VAL A 47 -0.67 -7.15 8.24
N THR A 48 0.38 -6.82 7.48
CA THR A 48 1.69 -6.42 8.03
C THR A 48 1.56 -5.18 8.91
N LEU A 49 0.86 -4.14 8.44
CA LEU A 49 0.62 -2.91 9.20
C LEU A 49 -0.21 -3.15 10.45
N ALA A 50 -1.28 -3.93 10.35
CA ALA A 50 -2.12 -4.27 11.48
C ALA A 50 -1.33 -5.00 12.57
N ARG A 51 -0.48 -5.95 12.19
CA ARG A 51 0.42 -6.65 13.14
C ARG A 51 1.46 -5.71 13.76
N LYS A 52 2.09 -4.85 12.95
CA LYS A 52 3.10 -3.88 13.41
C LYS A 52 2.55 -2.93 14.48
N HIS A 53 1.29 -2.52 14.33
CA HIS A 53 0.62 -1.58 15.23
C HIS A 53 -0.32 -2.24 16.26
N SER A 54 -0.28 -3.58 16.39
CA SER A 54 -1.15 -4.35 17.30
C SER A 54 -2.65 -4.02 17.12
N LEU A 55 -3.05 -3.70 15.89
CA LEU A 55 -4.44 -3.40 15.56
C LEU A 55 -5.22 -4.72 15.51
N SER A 56 -6.35 -4.76 16.21
CA SER A 56 -7.28 -5.88 16.14
C SER A 56 -7.95 -5.88 14.77
N MET A 57 -7.35 -6.58 13.81
CA MET A 57 -7.94 -6.81 12.50
C MET A 57 -8.86 -8.03 12.59
N GLY A 58 -10.15 -7.86 12.29
CA GLY A 58 -11.14 -8.95 12.27
C GLY A 58 -10.92 -10.00 11.16
N ILE A 59 -9.70 -10.13 10.63
CA ILE A 59 -9.38 -10.95 9.47
C ILE A 59 -8.52 -12.15 9.90
N SER A 60 -9.13 -13.03 10.70
CA SER A 60 -8.47 -14.21 11.27
C SER A 60 -7.87 -15.14 10.20
N CYS A 61 -8.56 -15.34 9.08
CA CYS A 61 -8.08 -16.20 7.99
C CYS A 61 -6.82 -15.66 7.30
N MET A 62 -6.73 -14.33 7.12
CA MET A 62 -5.56 -13.71 6.49
C MET A 62 -4.36 -13.75 7.41
N ASN A 63 -4.56 -13.66 8.72
CA ASN A 63 -3.49 -13.89 9.68
C ASN A 63 -2.92 -15.31 9.55
N ASN A 64 -3.77 -16.32 9.43
CA ASN A 64 -3.30 -17.70 9.25
C ASN A 64 -2.53 -17.88 7.93
N LEU A 65 -3.02 -17.31 6.83
CA LEU A 65 -2.33 -17.33 5.54
C LEU A 65 -0.95 -16.66 5.62
N TYR A 66 -0.89 -15.46 6.21
CA TYR A 66 0.37 -14.72 6.36
C TYR A 66 1.37 -15.49 7.23
N THR A 67 0.93 -16.02 8.39
CA THR A 67 1.76 -16.85 9.26
C THR A 67 2.25 -18.13 8.56
N SER A 68 1.44 -18.72 7.68
CA SER A 68 1.85 -19.87 6.87
C SER A 68 3.03 -19.51 5.96
N VAL A 69 2.94 -18.39 5.23
CA VAL A 69 4.04 -17.91 4.37
C VAL A 69 5.30 -17.58 5.20
N GLU A 70 5.14 -17.02 6.40
CA GLU A 70 6.26 -16.78 7.32
C GLU A 70 6.94 -18.09 7.76
N ASN A 71 6.19 -19.16 7.98
CA ASN A 71 6.75 -20.42 8.47
C ASN A 71 7.32 -21.32 7.36
N ILE A 72 6.95 -21.11 6.10
CA ILE A 72 7.51 -21.87 4.97
C ILE A 72 8.98 -21.49 4.75
N GLN A 73 9.84 -22.51 4.70
CA GLN A 73 11.27 -22.36 4.43
C GLN A 73 11.53 -21.90 2.99
N ASN A 74 12.56 -21.05 2.81
CA ASN A 74 12.96 -20.49 1.51
C ASN A 74 13.19 -21.55 0.41
N ARG A 75 13.60 -22.77 0.77
CA ARG A 75 13.81 -23.89 -0.18
C ARG A 75 12.58 -24.30 -0.98
N HIS A 76 11.38 -23.97 -0.47
CA HIS A 76 10.11 -24.27 -1.14
C HIS A 76 9.69 -23.17 -2.12
N PHE A 77 10.42 -22.06 -2.17
CA PHE A 77 10.23 -20.99 -3.14
C PHE A 77 11.30 -21.06 -4.22
N ARG A 78 10.98 -20.55 -5.41
CA ARG A 78 11.93 -20.49 -6.54
C ARG A 78 13.19 -19.68 -6.20
N ASN A 79 13.01 -18.57 -5.47
CA ASN A 79 14.08 -17.71 -4.97
C ASN A 79 13.62 -16.96 -3.71
N LYS A 80 14.54 -16.26 -3.03
CA LYS A 80 14.23 -15.48 -1.82
C LYS A 80 13.24 -14.34 -2.11
N ALA A 81 13.36 -13.71 -3.28
CA ALA A 81 12.46 -12.65 -3.73
C ALA A 81 10.99 -13.11 -3.77
N SER A 82 10.71 -14.34 -4.22
CA SER A 82 9.35 -14.89 -4.31
C SER A 82 8.65 -14.93 -2.96
N ARG A 83 9.38 -15.33 -1.90
CA ARG A 83 8.83 -15.31 -0.54
C ARG A 83 8.62 -13.89 -0.04
N ALA A 84 9.57 -12.98 -0.31
CA ALA A 84 9.45 -11.57 0.06
C ALA A 84 8.25 -10.90 -0.61
N MET A 85 7.94 -11.23 -1.87
CA MET A 85 6.76 -10.73 -2.59
C MET A 85 5.44 -11.07 -1.90
N LEU A 86 5.33 -12.25 -1.29
CA LEU A 86 4.12 -12.68 -0.59
C LEU A 86 3.98 -12.03 0.79
N LEU A 87 5.10 -11.80 1.48
CA LEU A 87 5.12 -11.17 2.81
C LEU A 87 5.02 -9.65 2.74
N SER A 88 5.49 -9.03 1.66
CA SER A 88 5.48 -7.59 1.47
C SER A 88 5.07 -7.24 0.04
N PRO A 89 3.80 -7.51 -0.33
CA PRO A 89 3.31 -7.21 -1.67
C PRO A 89 3.36 -5.71 -1.96
N ARG A 90 3.74 -5.37 -3.20
CA ARG A 90 3.77 -3.99 -3.69
C ARG A 90 2.42 -3.59 -4.26
N ASN A 91 2.05 -2.33 -4.04
CA ASN A 91 0.86 -1.73 -4.61
C ASN A 91 1.05 -1.54 -6.13
N GLY A 92 0.16 -2.10 -6.94
CA GLY A 92 0.23 -1.97 -8.40
C GLY A 92 -0.03 -0.55 -8.91
N ALA A 93 -0.73 0.27 -8.13
CA ALA A 93 -0.99 1.68 -8.38
C ALA A 93 -0.03 2.61 -7.62
N GLU A 94 1.11 2.10 -7.14
CA GLU A 94 2.09 2.86 -6.33
C GLU A 94 2.56 4.13 -7.04
N SER A 95 2.71 4.11 -8.37
CA SER A 95 3.06 5.29 -9.17
C SER A 95 2.05 6.42 -9.01
N HIS A 96 0.76 6.10 -9.11
CA HIS A 96 -0.36 7.03 -8.93
C HIS A 96 -0.45 7.54 -7.49
N CYS A 97 -0.23 6.66 -6.52
CA CYS A 97 -0.24 7.01 -5.10
C CYS A 97 0.89 7.97 -4.70
N GLY A 98 1.96 8.08 -5.50
CA GLY A 98 3.05 9.04 -5.25
C GLY A 98 2.70 10.50 -5.55
N ASN A 99 1.57 10.75 -6.21
CA ASN A 99 1.10 12.11 -6.53
C ASN A 99 0.01 12.60 -5.56
N LEU A 100 -0.31 11.80 -4.53
CA LEU A 100 -1.32 12.17 -3.56
C LEU A 100 -0.85 13.38 -2.74
N ARG A 101 -1.79 14.24 -2.36
CA ARG A 101 -1.53 15.34 -1.41
C ARG A 101 -1.21 14.84 0.00
N LEU A 102 -1.48 13.56 0.29
CA LEU A 102 -1.10 12.89 1.52
C LEU A 102 -0.02 11.84 1.26
N GLU A 103 1.04 11.87 2.07
CA GLU A 103 2.03 10.81 2.12
C GLU A 103 1.49 9.63 2.94
N ILE A 104 1.14 8.54 2.25
CA ILE A 104 0.56 7.33 2.88
C ILE A 104 1.62 6.23 3.09
N ASN A 105 2.76 6.32 2.42
CA ASN A 105 3.81 5.30 2.45
C ASN A 105 5.04 5.76 3.25
N ASP A 106 5.34 5.07 4.34
CA ASP A 106 6.51 5.35 5.19
C ASP A 106 7.86 4.93 4.56
N GLU A 107 7.87 4.06 3.55
CA GLU A 107 9.10 3.48 2.97
C GLU A 107 9.38 4.03 1.57
N PRO A 108 10.58 4.58 1.32
CA PRO A 108 10.94 5.11 0.00
C PRO A 108 11.07 3.98 -1.04
N ARG A 109 10.71 4.30 -2.28
CA ARG A 109 10.83 3.38 -3.43
C ARG A 109 12.28 2.93 -3.59
N ARG A 110 12.50 1.62 -3.55
CA ARG A 110 13.81 1.00 -3.81
C ARG A 110 13.68 0.03 -4.96
N PHE A 111 14.62 0.14 -5.89
CA PHE A 111 14.75 -0.80 -6.98
C PHE A 111 16.10 -1.49 -6.91
N PHE A 112 16.10 -2.76 -7.30
CA PHE A 112 17.27 -3.61 -7.39
C PHE A 112 17.48 -3.96 -8.85
N LEU A 113 18.74 -3.86 -9.28
CA LEU A 113 19.16 -4.30 -10.60
C LEU A 113 19.53 -5.77 -10.51
N CYS A 114 19.10 -6.60 -11.46
CA CYS A 114 19.64 -7.95 -11.52
C CYS A 114 21.16 -7.89 -11.78
N SER A 115 21.92 -8.77 -11.12
CA SER A 115 23.35 -8.93 -11.36
C SER A 115 23.63 -9.45 -12.78
N ASP A 116 24.90 -9.41 -13.18
CA ASP A 116 25.35 -9.84 -14.51
C ASP A 116 25.10 -11.36 -14.79
N GLU A 117 24.64 -12.13 -13.80
CA GLU A 117 24.23 -13.54 -13.96
C GLU A 117 22.84 -13.71 -14.63
N CYS A 118 22.05 -12.64 -14.76
CA CYS A 118 20.81 -12.61 -15.56
C CYS A 118 21.11 -12.53 -17.08
N ILE A 119 21.86 -13.50 -17.62
CA ILE A 119 22.37 -13.46 -19.02
C ILE A 119 21.27 -13.73 -20.06
N ALA A 120 20.08 -14.18 -19.63
CA ALA A 120 18.98 -14.57 -20.52
C ALA A 120 18.32 -13.39 -21.26
N SER A 121 18.64 -12.13 -20.92
CA SER A 121 18.02 -10.94 -21.49
C SER A 121 19.07 -9.91 -21.94
N LYS A 122 18.80 -9.25 -23.06
CA LYS A 122 19.59 -8.09 -23.53
C LYS A 122 19.36 -6.83 -22.70
N PHE A 123 18.38 -6.84 -21.79
CA PHE A 123 17.99 -5.69 -20.98
C PHE A 123 18.27 -5.93 -19.50
N ARG A 124 18.78 -4.90 -18.81
CA ARG A 124 18.89 -4.89 -17.36
C ARG A 124 17.48 -4.83 -16.76
N HIS A 125 17.08 -5.89 -16.08
CA HIS A 125 15.79 -5.96 -15.40
C HIS A 125 15.87 -5.29 -14.03
N TRP A 126 14.81 -4.53 -13.71
CA TRP A 126 14.62 -3.89 -12.42
C TRP A 126 13.58 -4.68 -11.62
N SER A 127 13.84 -4.84 -10.33
CA SER A 127 12.95 -5.51 -9.40
C SER A 127 12.73 -4.65 -8.17
N TYR A 128 11.52 -4.68 -7.62
CA TYR A 128 11.22 -4.09 -6.30
C TYR A 128 11.71 -4.94 -5.13
N TYR A 129 12.21 -6.15 -5.43
CA TYR A 129 12.67 -7.13 -4.46
C TYR A 129 14.09 -7.56 -4.79
N ARG A 130 14.89 -7.75 -3.76
CA ARG A 130 16.25 -8.27 -3.90
C ARG A 130 16.19 -9.80 -4.08
N ASP A 131 16.96 -10.30 -5.06
CA ASP A 131 17.17 -11.73 -5.28
C ASP A 131 18.07 -12.39 -4.21
#